data_AF-A0A0D3C5Z2-F1
#
_entry.id   AF-A0A0D3C5Z2-F1
#
_cell.length_a   1.000
_cell.length_b   1.000
_cell.length_c   1.000
_cell.angle_alpha   90.00
_cell.angle_beta   90.00
_cell.angle_gamma   90.00
#
_symmetry.space_group_name_H-M   'P 1'
#
loop_
_entity.id
_entity.type
_entity.pdbx_description
1 polymer ?
#
loop_
_entity_poly.entity_id
_entity_poly.type
_entity_poly.pdbx_seq_one_letter_code
_entity_poly.pdbx_strand_id
1 'polypeptide(L)'
;MLIGNKSDLESIRAVSNEGGRSLRRLKVCFSMETSALDSTNEKTAFEMVIRDIYSSMSRKHSTLTLTKRKVQRSFFNLWEL
;
A
#
# COMPACT_ATOMS: atom_id res chain seq x y z
N MET A 1 -3.92 -4.06 -1.41
CA MET A 1 -4.27 -3.75 -2.82
C MET A 1 -5.45 -4.61 -3.23
N LEU A 2 -6.46 -4.04 -3.90
CA LEU A 2 -7.62 -4.79 -4.42
C LEU A 2 -7.52 -4.72 -5.94
N ILE A 3 -7.45 -5.88 -6.60
CA ILE A 3 -7.25 -5.97 -8.04
C ILE A 3 -8.50 -6.62 -8.61
N GLY A 4 -9.22 -5.88 -9.46
CA GLY A 4 -10.30 -6.43 -10.26
C GLY A 4 -9.69 -7.12 -11.47
N ASN A 5 -9.61 -8.46 -11.43
CA ASN A 5 -9.13 -9.22 -12.57
C ASN A 5 -10.24 -9.35 -13.63
N LYS A 6 -9.85 -9.58 -14.89
CA LYS A 6 -10.74 -9.80 -16.05
C LYS A 6 -11.60 -8.59 -16.45
N SER A 7 -10.98 -7.41 -16.48
CA SER A 7 -11.65 -6.16 -16.89
C SER A 7 -12.02 -6.11 -18.38
N ASP A 8 -11.42 -6.99 -19.19
CA ASP A 8 -11.72 -7.23 -20.61
C ASP A 8 -13.14 -7.78 -20.85
N LEU A 9 -13.72 -8.46 -19.86
CA LEU A 9 -15.06 -9.03 -19.94
C LEU A 9 -16.16 -8.06 -19.49
N GLU A 10 -16.19 -6.87 -20.09
CA GLU A 10 -17.10 -5.77 -19.72
C GLU A 10 -18.58 -6.17 -19.88
N SER A 11 -18.89 -6.99 -20.88
CA SER A 11 -20.25 -7.43 -21.21
C SER A 11 -20.90 -8.32 -20.14
N ILE A 12 -20.10 -8.99 -19.30
CA ILE A 12 -20.58 -9.86 -18.21
C ILE A 12 -20.17 -9.35 -16.83
N ARG A 13 -19.89 -8.05 -16.72
CA ARG A 13 -19.46 -7.42 -15.48
C ARG A 13 -20.53 -7.52 -14.39
N ALA A 14 -20.26 -8.33 -13.38
CA ALA A 14 -21.13 -8.45 -12.20
C ALA A 14 -20.86 -7.36 -11.13
N VAL A 15 -19.68 -6.73 -11.16
CA VAL A 15 -19.26 -5.74 -10.16
C VAL A 15 -18.87 -4.44 -10.86
N SER A 16 -19.60 -3.36 -10.56
CA SER A 16 -19.31 -2.04 -11.11
C SER A 16 -18.00 -1.47 -10.59
N ASN A 17 -17.33 -0.67 -11.42
CA ASN A 17 -16.09 0.01 -11.04
C ASN A 17 -16.28 0.92 -9.82
N GLU A 18 -17.46 1.51 -9.68
CA GLU A 18 -17.82 2.36 -8.54
C GLU A 18 -18.02 1.56 -7.25
N GLY A 19 -18.60 0.35 -7.33
CA GLY A 19 -18.69 -0.57 -6.19
C GLY A 19 -17.31 -1.02 -5.69
N GLY A 20 -16.41 -1.36 -6.62
CA GLY A 20 -15.02 -1.69 -6.29
C GLY A 20 -14.25 -0.52 -5.66
N ARG A 21 -14.47 0.71 -6.13
CA ARG A 21 -13.90 1.93 -5.55
C ARG A 21 -14.47 2.26 -4.18
N SER A 22 -15.76 2.02 -3.95
CA SER A 22 -16.44 2.27 -2.67
C SER A 22 -15.95 1.31 -1.58
N LEU A 23 -15.82 0.02 -1.90
CA LEU A 23 -15.27 -0.98 -0.98
C LEU A 23 -13.81 -0.66 -0.58
N ARG A 24 -13.07 -0.04 -1.49
CA ARG A 24 -11.71 0.43 -1.27
C ARG A 24 -11.62 1.65 -0.36
N ARG A 25 -12.51 2.63 -0.54
CA ARG A 25 -12.57 3.81 0.34
C ARG A 25 -12.84 3.40 1.78
N LEU A 26 -13.69 2.39 1.97
CA LEU A 26 -13.98 1.81 3.28
C LEU A 26 -12.79 1.05 3.90
N LYS A 27 -11.89 0.48 3.08
CA LYS A 27 -10.77 -0.37 3.56
C LYS A 27 -9.37 0.24 3.36
N VAL A 28 -9.27 1.52 2.96
CA VAL A 28 -8.01 2.23 2.60
C VAL A 28 -7.10 1.37 1.72
N CYS A 29 -7.58 1.01 0.54
CA CYS A 29 -6.85 0.19 -0.42
C CYS A 29 -6.54 0.99 -1.71
N PHE A 30 -5.67 0.54 -2.61
CA PHE A 30 -5.42 1.20 -3.92
C PHE A 30 -6.06 0.44 -5.10
N SER A 31 -6.59 1.18 -6.11
CA SER A 31 -7.25 0.63 -7.32
C SER A 31 -6.33 0.65 -8.46
N MET A 32 -6.21 -0.50 -9.11
CA MET A 32 -5.69 -0.58 -10.45
C MET A 32 -6.48 -1.64 -11.20
N GLU A 33 -6.96 -1.27 -12.38
CA GLU A 33 -7.52 -2.18 -13.37
C GLU A 33 -6.37 -2.65 -14.24
N THR A 34 -6.19 -3.97 -14.37
CA THR A 34 -5.08 -4.59 -15.09
C THR A 34 -5.63 -5.58 -16.12
N SER A 35 -5.08 -5.59 -17.34
CA SER A 35 -5.33 -6.60 -18.36
C SER A 35 -4.03 -7.37 -18.62
N ALA A 36 -4.02 -8.67 -18.30
CA ALA A 36 -2.89 -9.54 -18.63
C ALA A 36 -2.87 -9.90 -20.12
N LEU A 37 -4.02 -9.82 -20.80
CA LEU A 37 -4.14 -10.09 -22.25
C LEU A 37 -3.52 -8.97 -23.08
N ASP A 38 -3.79 -7.72 -22.71
CA ASP A 38 -3.32 -6.53 -23.43
C ASP A 38 -2.10 -5.89 -22.76
N SER A 39 -1.48 -6.57 -21.78
CA SER A 39 -0.36 -6.07 -20.96
C SER A 39 -0.59 -4.68 -20.35
N THR A 40 -1.86 -4.30 -20.15
CA THR A 40 -2.23 -2.96 -19.72
C THR A 40 -2.17 -2.89 -18.20
N ASN A 41 -1.39 -1.92 -17.69
CA ASN A 41 -1.15 -1.65 -16.27
C ASN A 41 -0.52 -2.80 -15.46
N GLU A 42 -0.09 -3.90 -16.10
CA GLU A 42 0.51 -5.04 -15.40
C GLU A 42 1.84 -4.64 -14.75
N LYS A 43 2.76 -4.06 -15.52
CA LYS A 43 4.05 -3.56 -15.01
C LYS A 43 3.87 -2.49 -13.93
N THR A 44 2.95 -1.55 -14.15
CA THR A 44 2.66 -0.46 -13.22
C THR A 44 2.08 -0.99 -11.90
N ALA A 45 1.27 -2.04 -11.93
CA ALA A 45 0.73 -2.67 -10.73
C ALA A 45 1.85 -3.29 -9.89
N PHE A 46 2.79 -4.01 -10.51
CA PHE A 46 3.95 -4.60 -9.82
C PHE A 46 4.88 -3.52 -9.25
N GLU A 47 5.23 -2.50 -10.03
CA GLU A 47 6.08 -1.39 -9.58
C GLU A 47 5.46 -0.65 -8.39
N MET A 48 4.15 -0.42 -8.41
CA MET A 48 3.44 0.26 -7.32
C MET A 48 3.45 -0.56 -6.02
N VAL A 49 3.24 -1.88 -6.10
CA VAL A 49 3.31 -2.78 -4.94
C VAL A 49 4.70 -2.80 -4.33
N ILE A 50 5.74 -2.94 -5.16
CA ILE A 50 7.13 -2.98 -4.69
C ILE A 50 7.50 -1.65 -4.01
N ARG A 51 7.11 -0.52 -4.62
CA ARG A 51 7.36 0.82 -4.07
C ARG A 51 6.67 1.02 -2.72
N ASP A 52 5.42 0.56 -2.59
CA ASP A 52 4.67 0.66 -1.34
C ASP A 52 5.27 -0.20 -0.22
N ILE A 53 5.69 -1.43 -0.53
CA ILE A 53 6.38 -2.30 0.43
C ILE A 53 7.67 -1.62 0.90
N TYR A 54 8.49 -1.12 -0.03
CA TYR A 54 9.75 -0.45 0.29
C TYR A 54 9.52 0.81 1.14
N SER A 55 8.56 1.65 0.75
CA SER A 55 8.22 2.88 1.48
C SER A 55 7.67 2.60 2.89
N SER A 56 6.85 1.55 3.04
CA SER A 56 6.32 1.10 4.34
C SER A 56 7.42 0.60 5.27
N MET A 57 8.37 -0.17 4.74
CA MET A 57 9.52 -0.67 5.49
C MET A 57 10.44 0.47 5.93
N SER A 58 10.72 1.43 5.03
CA SER A 58 11.52 2.62 5.36
C SER A 58 10.89 3.45 6.47
N ARG A 59 9.57 3.70 6.42
CA ARG A 59 8.87 4.45 7.48
C ARG A 59 8.95 3.74 8.83
N LYS A 60 8.72 2.42 8.87
CA LYS A 60 8.83 1.62 10.10
C LYS A 60 10.24 1.67 10.70
N HIS A 61 11.27 1.62 9.86
CA HIS A 61 12.65 1.73 10.31
C HIS A 61 12.96 3.12 10.91
N SER A 62 12.51 4.20 10.27
CA SER A 62 12.68 5.56 10.78
C SER A 62 11.93 5.79 12.11
N THR A 63 10.73 5.24 12.26
CA THR A 63 9.98 5.35 13.52
C THR A 63 10.65 4.57 14.65
N LEU A 64 11.08 3.32 14.39
CA LEU A 64 11.75 2.50 15.40
C LEU A 64 13.09 3.10 15.85
N THR A 65 13.85 3.70 14.94
CA THR A 65 15.13 4.35 15.28
C THR A 65 14.92 5.63 16.09
N LEU A 66 13.90 6.43 15.78
CA LEU A 66 13.56 7.63 16.54
C LEU A 66 13.10 7.29 17.96
N THR A 67 12.27 6.24 18.14
CA THR A 67 11.80 5.81 19.46
C THR A 67 12.95 5.25 20.30
N LYS A 68 13.84 4.44 19.72
CA LYS A 68 15.05 3.97 20.42
C LYS A 68 15.94 5.12 20.90
N ARG A 69 16.18 6.12 20.04
CA ARG A 69 16.94 7.33 20.41
C ARG A 69 16.28 8.13 21.53
N LYS A 70 14.97 8.30 21.52
CA LYS A 70 14.23 8.99 22.59
C LYS A 70 14.34 8.26 23.92
N VAL A 71 14.14 6.94 23.92
CA VAL A 71 14.27 6.11 25.12
C VAL A 71 15.69 6.20 25.67
N GLN A 72 16.71 6.01 24.83
CA GLN A 72 18.11 6.07 25.25
C GLN A 72 18.50 7.44 25.83
N ARG A 73 18.01 8.53 25.23
CA ARG A 73 18.23 9.89 25.72
C ARG A 73 17.48 10.17 27.03
N SER A 74 16.29 9.61 27.21
CA SER A 74 15.54 9.73 28.47
C SER A 74 16.23 8.97 29.61
N PHE A 75 16.79 7.79 29.33
CA PHE A 75 17.61 7.04 30.29
C PHE A 75 18.89 7.78 30.65
N PHE A 76 19.58 8.38 29.68
CA PHE A 76 20.78 9.19 29.92
C PHE A 76 20.49 10.39 30.83
N ASN A 77 19.41 11.14 30.55
CA ASN A 77 19.00 12.28 31.38
C ASN A 77 18.56 11.91 32.81
N LEU A 78 18.10 10.67 33.02
CA LEU A 78 17.69 10.17 34.34
C LEU A 78 18.87 9.75 35.23
N TRP A 79 20.04 9.49 34.63
CA TRP A 79 21.26 9.12 35.35
C TRP A 79 22.14 10.34 35.66
N GLU A 80 21.98 11.44 34.92
CA GLU A 80 22.64 12.73 35.20
C GLU A 80 21.93 13.56 36.30
N LEU A 81 20.85 13.04 36.89
CA LEU A 81 20.12 13.60 38.04
C LEU A 81 20.43 12.80 39.32
#